data_AF-A0A3N5RYA4-F1
#
_entry.id   AF-A0A3N5RYA4-F1
#
_cell.length_a   1.000
_cell.length_b   1.000
_cell.length_c   1.000
_cell.angle_alpha   90.00
_cell.angle_beta   90.00
_cell.angle_gamma   90.00
#
_symmetry.space_group_name_H-M   'P 1'
#
loop_
_entity.id
_entity.type
_entity.pdbx_description
1 polymer ?
#
loop_
_entity_poly.entity_id
_entity_poly.type
_entity_poly.pdbx_seq_one_letter_code
_entity_poly.pdbx_strand_id
1 'polypeptide(L)'
;VAQSLIRLFGYVPERDIRIEYTGLRPGEKLYEELFYDPARISITDNAKIFRLNAPTEGYDREALEAFIADTIPSLHGLDALAIREAIRSIVPEFEFDIPGVPRGRARLVT
;
A
#
# COMPACT_ATOMS: atom_id res chain seq x y z
N VAL A 1 5.72 16.39 9.44
CA VAL A 1 4.77 15.91 10.48
C VAL A 1 5.40 15.93 11.87
N ALA A 2 6.46 15.17 12.14
CA ALA A 2 7.08 15.09 13.48
C ALA A 2 7.40 16.46 14.12
N GLN A 3 8.07 17.36 13.39
CA GLN A 3 8.35 18.72 13.88
C GLN A 3 7.09 19.53 14.23
N SER A 4 6.02 19.39 13.44
CA SER A 4 4.75 20.08 13.69
C SER A 4 4.11 19.60 14.99
N LEU A 5 4.15 18.28 15.25
CA LEU A 5 3.65 17.71 16.50
C LEU A 5 4.48 18.16 17.70
N ILE A 6 5.81 18.13 17.59
CA ILE A 6 6.71 18.61 18.66
C ILE A 6 6.38 20.06 19.04
N ARG A 7 6.21 20.94 18.04
CA ARG A 7 5.82 22.34 18.26
C ARG A 7 4.42 22.49 18.84
N LEU A 8 3.46 21.67 18.41
CA LEU A 8 2.08 21.67 18.92
C LEU A 8 2.05 21.46 20.44
N PHE A 9 2.96 20.65 20.96
CA PHE A 9 3.09 20.40 22.40
C PHE A 9 3.99 21.42 23.14
N GLY A 10 4.38 22.51 22.49
CA GLY A 10 5.18 23.59 23.10
C GLY A 10 6.68 23.31 23.19
N TYR A 11 7.16 22.23 22.57
CA TYR A 11 8.58 21.88 22.54
C TYR A 11 9.29 22.44 21.30
N VAL A 12 10.61 22.61 21.40
CA VAL A 12 11.47 23.02 20.30
C VAL A 12 12.14 21.79 19.68
N PRO A 13 11.86 21.46 18.40
CA PRO A 13 12.50 20.35 17.70
C PRO A 13 14.03 20.48 17.70
N GLU A 14 14.72 19.35 17.77
CA GLU A 14 16.19 19.21 17.86
C GLU A 14 16.83 19.77 19.14
N ARG A 15 16.09 20.50 19.98
CA ARG A 15 16.56 20.95 21.30
C ARG A 15 15.97 20.11 22.42
N ASP A 16 14.64 20.09 22.49
CA ASP A 16 13.91 19.40 23.56
C ASP A 16 13.63 17.94 23.17
N ILE A 17 13.44 17.68 21.87
CA ILE A 17 13.18 16.35 21.29
C ILE A 17 13.96 16.22 19.97
N ARG A 18 14.91 15.28 19.93
CA ARG A 18 15.72 14.94 18.74
C ARG A 18 14.91 14.10 17.74
N ILE A 19 15.10 14.34 16.45
CA ILE A 19 14.52 13.51 15.38
C ILE A 19 15.60 12.62 14.79
N GLU A 20 15.33 11.32 14.72
CA GLU A 20 16.21 10.34 14.08
C GLU A 20 15.51 9.67 12.91
N TYR A 21 16.19 9.62 11.76
CA TYR A 21 15.69 8.95 10.55
C TYR A 21 16.20 7.52 10.53
N THR A 22 15.28 6.55 10.63
CA THR A 22 15.61 5.11 10.70
C THR A 22 15.48 4.39 9.35
N GLY A 23 15.11 5.11 8.29
CA GLY A 23 14.86 4.54 6.97
C GLY A 23 13.47 3.91 6.84
N LEU A 24 13.15 3.45 5.62
CA LEU A 24 11.89 2.76 5.33
C LEU A 24 11.96 1.31 5.81
N ARG A 25 10.85 0.83 6.37
CA ARG A 25 10.68 -0.58 6.71
C ARG A 25 10.34 -1.40 5.46
N PRO A 26 10.64 -2.71 5.44
CA PRO A 26 10.26 -3.58 4.34
C PRO A 26 8.76 -3.50 4.05
N GLY A 27 8.40 -3.27 2.78
CA GLY A 27 7.01 -3.10 2.35
C GLY A 27 6.46 -1.67 2.47
N GLU A 28 7.19 -0.71 3.05
CA GLU A 28 6.75 0.69 3.07
C GLU A 28 7.02 1.40 1.73
N LYS A 29 6.08 2.27 1.36
CA LYS A 29 6.23 3.22 0.26
C LYS A 29 6.54 4.60 0.81
N LEU A 30 7.42 5.36 0.12
CA LEU A 30 7.74 6.75 0.48
C LEU A 30 6.60 7.71 0.14
N TYR A 31 5.87 7.39 -0.93
CA TYR A 31 4.71 8.12 -1.43
C TYR A 31 3.62 7.12 -1.79
N GLU A 32 2.38 7.46 -1.44
CA GLU A 32 1.21 6.76 -1.95
C GLU A 32 0.88 7.27 -3.35
N GLU A 33 0.39 6.39 -4.21
CA GLU A 33 -0.11 6.79 -5.53
C GLU A 33 -1.44 7.52 -5.34
N LEU A 34 -1.53 8.75 -5.81
CA LEU A 34 -2.79 9.47 -5.85
C LEU A 34 -3.68 8.80 -6.90
N PHE A 35 -4.76 8.18 -6.44
CA PHE A 35 -5.70 7.45 -7.28
C PHE A 35 -6.59 8.42 -8.08
N TYR A 36 -5.99 9.15 -9.02
CA TYR A 36 -6.69 10.02 -9.94
C TYR A 36 -6.17 9.77 -11.34
N ASP A 37 -6.46 8.61 -11.91
CA ASP A 37 -6.60 8.58 -13.37
C ASP A 37 -7.88 9.38 -13.67
N PRO A 38 -7.79 10.61 -14.23
CA PRO A 38 -8.96 11.43 -14.48
C PRO A 38 -9.93 10.74 -15.43
N ALA A 39 -9.45 9.79 -16.25
CA ALA A 39 -10.27 9.01 -17.16
C ALA A 39 -11.13 7.97 -16.44
N ARG A 40 -10.78 7.58 -15.20
CA ARG A 40 -11.49 6.54 -14.43
C ARG A 40 -12.34 7.10 -13.31
N ILE A 41 -12.38 8.40 -13.08
CA ILE A 41 -13.14 9.01 -11.99
C ILE A 41 -14.32 9.85 -12.50
N SER A 42 -15.42 9.84 -11.77
CA SER A 42 -16.56 10.74 -11.98
C SER A 42 -16.79 11.60 -10.75
N ILE A 43 -17.17 12.86 -10.96
CA ILE A 43 -17.61 13.73 -9.88
C ILE A 43 -18.95 13.26 -9.31
N THR A 44 -19.16 13.51 -8.03
CA THR A 44 -20.48 13.41 -7.38
C THR A 44 -21.05 14.80 -7.11
N ASP A 45 -22.24 14.88 -6.51
CA ASP A 45 -22.84 16.16 -6.10
C ASP A 45 -21.98 16.94 -5.11
N ASN A 46 -21.10 16.25 -4.37
CA ASN A 46 -20.09 16.88 -3.53
C ASN A 46 -18.76 16.96 -4.28
N ALA A 47 -18.26 18.17 -4.51
CA ALA A 47 -17.03 18.43 -5.25
C ALA A 47 -15.75 17.81 -4.64
N LYS A 48 -15.78 17.35 -3.39
CA LYS A 48 -14.67 16.65 -2.73
C LYS A 48 -14.80 15.13 -2.76
N ILE A 49 -15.90 14.58 -3.29
CA ILE A 49 -16.16 13.15 -3.37
C ILE A 49 -16.19 12.72 -4.83
N PHE A 50 -15.34 11.76 -5.17
CA PHE A 50 -15.22 11.18 -6.51
C PHE A 50 -15.67 9.72 -6.48
N ARG A 51 -16.35 9.28 -7.54
CA ARG A 51 -16.67 7.87 -7.77
C ARG A 51 -15.63 7.28 -8.73
N LEU A 52 -14.99 6.19 -8.33
CA LEU A 52 -14.14 5.40 -9.21
C LEU A 52 -15.01 4.51 -10.11
N ASN A 53 -14.85 4.64 -11.42
CA ASN A 53 -15.38 3.73 -12.43
C ASN A 53 -14.31 2.68 -12.74
N ALA A 54 -14.08 1.75 -11.81
CA ALA A 54 -13.14 0.67 -12.02
C ALA A 54 -13.71 -0.32 -13.07
N PRO A 55 -12.90 -0.81 -14.02
CA PRO A 55 -13.29 -1.97 -14.78
C PRO A 55 -13.49 -3.15 -13.82
N THR A 56 -14.63 -3.83 -13.92
CA THR A 56 -14.88 -5.09 -13.22
C THR A 56 -14.27 -6.28 -13.97
N GLU A 57 -13.61 -6.04 -15.09
CA GLU A 57 -12.90 -7.06 -15.87
C GLU A 57 -11.81 -7.68 -15.00
N GLY A 58 -11.86 -9.01 -14.83
CA GLY A 58 -10.95 -9.76 -13.96
C GLY A 58 -11.42 -9.93 -12.52
N TYR A 59 -12.56 -9.34 -12.12
CA TYR A 59 -13.18 -9.65 -10.83
C TYR A 59 -14.03 -10.93 -10.94
N ASP A 60 -13.53 -12.01 -10.34
CA ASP A 60 -14.22 -13.29 -10.19
C ASP A 60 -14.61 -13.47 -8.72
N ARG A 61 -15.92 -13.36 -8.44
CA ARG A 61 -16.46 -13.45 -7.08
C ARG A 61 -16.29 -14.85 -6.52
N GLU A 62 -16.63 -15.86 -7.30
CA GLU A 62 -16.57 -17.25 -6.91
C GLU A 62 -15.12 -17.67 -6.61
N ALA A 63 -14.16 -17.24 -7.43
CA ALA A 63 -12.74 -17.48 -7.17
C ALA A 63 -12.25 -16.76 -5.90
N LEU A 64 -12.70 -15.53 -5.64
CA LEU A 64 -12.37 -14.82 -4.40
C LEU A 64 -12.97 -15.49 -3.17
N GLU A 65 -14.23 -15.92 -3.24
CA GLU A 65 -14.91 -16.63 -2.15
C GLU A 65 -14.22 -17.97 -1.85
N ALA A 66 -13.84 -18.72 -2.89
CA ALA A 66 -13.05 -19.94 -2.76
C ALA A 66 -11.65 -19.67 -2.17
N PHE A 67 -10.96 -18.61 -2.61
CA PHE A 67 -9.67 -18.23 -2.05
C PHE A 67 -9.77 -17.95 -0.53
N ILE A 68 -10.81 -17.24 -0.11
CA ILE A 68 -11.05 -16.94 1.30
C ILE A 68 -11.36 -18.20 2.10
N ALA A 69 -12.23 -19.07 1.58
CA ALA A 69 -12.69 -20.26 2.29
C ALA A 69 -11.61 -21.36 2.37
N ASP A 70 -10.87 -21.57 1.28
CA ASP A 70 -10.02 -22.76 1.11
C ASP A 70 -8.53 -22.41 1.21
N THR A 71 -8.11 -21.26 0.66
CA THR A 71 -6.68 -20.91 0.58
C THR A 71 -6.21 -20.25 1.88
N ILE A 72 -6.90 -19.23 2.39
CA ILE A 72 -6.47 -18.49 3.59
C ILE A 72 -6.18 -19.39 4.80
N PRO A 73 -7.02 -20.39 5.16
CA PRO A 73 -6.73 -21.27 6.30
C PRO A 73 -5.44 -22.07 6.12
N SER A 74 -5.12 -22.46 4.89
CA SER A 74 -3.91 -23.23 4.56
C SER A 74 -2.62 -22.41 4.62
N LEU A 75 -2.73 -21.07 4.59
CA LEU A 75 -1.56 -20.18 4.66
C LEU A 75 -0.96 -20.10 6.08
N HIS A 76 -1.70 -20.57 7.09
CA HIS A 76 -1.25 -20.52 8.47
C HIS A 76 0.00 -21.40 8.69
N GLY A 77 1.13 -20.76 8.99
CA GLY A 77 2.41 -21.44 9.22
C GLY A 77 3.30 -21.55 7.97
N LEU A 78 2.87 -21.03 6.82
CA LEU A 78 3.75 -20.87 5.66
C LEU A 78 4.74 -19.71 5.87
N ASP A 79 5.82 -19.73 5.10
CA ASP A 79 6.77 -18.64 5.10
C ASP A 79 6.22 -17.38 4.40
N ALA A 80 6.90 -16.26 4.63
CA ALA A 80 6.47 -14.97 4.08
C ALA A 80 6.46 -14.94 2.55
N LEU A 81 7.27 -15.74 1.87
CA LEU A 81 7.31 -15.76 0.40
C LEU A 81 6.08 -16.48 -0.16
N ALA A 82 5.76 -17.65 0.37
CA ALA A 82 4.59 -18.44 -0.01
C ALA A 82 3.29 -17.65 0.21
N ILE A 83 3.18 -16.93 1.32
CA ILE A 83 2.02 -16.06 1.59
C ILE A 83 1.91 -14.95 0.56
N ARG A 84 3.03 -14.29 0.21
CA ARG A 84 3.03 -13.19 -0.77
C ARG A 84 2.70 -13.66 -2.18
N GLU A 85 3.18 -14.84 -2.58
CA GLU A 85 2.80 -15.46 -3.86
C GLU A 85 1.30 -15.82 -3.90
N ALA A 86 0.74 -16.33 -2.80
CA ALA A 86 -0.70 -16.57 -2.71
C ALA A 86 -1.53 -15.27 -2.80
N ILE A 87 -1.07 -14.16 -2.21
CA ILE A 87 -1.73 -12.86 -2.37
C ILE A 87 -1.64 -12.39 -3.83
N ARG A 88 -0.49 -12.59 -4.49
CA ARG A 88 -0.28 -12.17 -5.88
C ARG A 88 -1.22 -12.87 -6.87
N SER A 89 -1.68 -14.10 -6.57
CA SER A 89 -2.60 -14.80 -7.46
C SER A 89 -3.99 -14.17 -7.52
N ILE A 90 -4.42 -13.47 -6.46
CA ILE A 90 -5.72 -12.80 -6.39
C ILE A 90 -5.60 -11.27 -6.58
N VAL A 91 -4.44 -10.68 -6.29
CA VAL A 91 -4.10 -9.27 -6.54
C VAL A 91 -2.88 -9.22 -7.46
N PRO A 92 -3.05 -9.27 -8.80
CA PRO A 92 -1.94 -9.34 -9.74
C PRO A 92 -0.97 -8.15 -9.66
N GLU A 93 -1.48 -6.97 -9.28
CA GLU A 93 -0.72 -5.74 -9.07
C GLU A 93 0.05 -5.70 -7.74
N PHE A 94 -0.08 -6.72 -6.89
CA PHE A 94 0.66 -6.79 -5.63
C PHE A 94 2.17 -6.95 -5.91
N GLU A 95 2.93 -5.91 -5.56
CA GLU A 95 4.39 -5.89 -5.62
C GLU A 95 4.98 -6.06 -4.21
N PHE A 96 5.98 -6.94 -4.08
CA PHE A 96 6.72 -7.13 -2.84
C PHE A 96 8.20 -7.41 -3.11
N ASP A 97 9.02 -7.18 -2.09
CA ASP A 97 10.46 -7.41 -2.18
C ASP A 97 10.81 -8.86 -1.88
N ILE A 98 11.63 -9.44 -2.77
CA ILE A 98 12.26 -10.74 -2.55
C ILE A 98 13.64 -10.48 -1.93
N PRO A 99 13.90 -10.98 -0.70
CA PRO A 99 15.21 -10.83 -0.08
C PRO A 99 16.33 -11.38 -0.98
N GLY A 100 17.39 -10.60 -1.20
CA GLY A 100 18.53 -10.99 -2.05
C GLY A 100 18.42 -10.64 -3.54
N VAL A 101 17.27 -10.13 -3.99
CA VAL A 101 17.10 -9.58 -5.34
C VAL A 101 17.06 -8.05 -5.26
N PRO A 102 18.00 -7.31 -5.87
CA PRO A 102 17.97 -5.85 -5.83
C PRO A 102 16.70 -5.34 -6.51
N ARG A 103 15.98 -4.41 -5.87
CA ARG A 103 14.92 -3.64 -6.55
C ARG A 103 15.51 -3.00 -7.80
N GLY A 104 14.91 -3.25 -8.96
CA GLY A 104 14.95 -2.29 -10.05
C GLY A 104 14.51 -0.93 -9.50
N ARG A 105 15.29 0.12 -9.77
CA ARG A 105 15.17 1.51 -9.27
C ARG A 105 13.83 1.82 -8.60
N ALA A 106 13.89 2.28 -7.34
CA ALA A 106 12.77 2.97 -6.69
C ALA A 106 12.13 3.91 -7.71
N ARG A 107 10.87 3.64 -8.06
CA ARG A 107 10.14 4.40 -9.07
C ARG A 107 9.94 5.81 -8.52
N LEU A 108 10.84 6.72 -8.89
CA LEU A 108 10.62 8.15 -8.82
C LEU A 108 9.54 8.45 -9.87
N VAL A 109 8.28 8.40 -9.44
CA VAL A 109 7.21 8.99 -10.23
C VAL A 109 7.37 10.50 -10.08
N THR A 110 7.80 11.14 -11.16
CA THR A 110 7.91 12.61 -11.28
C THR A 110 6.57 13.15 -11.73
#